data_AF-A0AA43D926-F1
#
_entry.id   AF-A0AA43D926-F1
#
_cell.length_a   1.000
_cell.length_b   1.000
_cell.length_c   1.000
_cell.angle_alpha   90.00
_cell.angle_beta   90.00
_cell.angle_gamma   90.00
#
_symmetry.space_group_name_H-M   'P 1'
#
loop_
_entity.id
_entity.type
_entity.pdbx_description
1 polymer ?
#
loop_
_entity_poly.entity_id
_entity_poly.type
_entity_poly.pdbx_seq_one_letter_code
_entity_poly.pdbx_strand_id
1 'polypeptide(L)'
;QVKEQGKVENRAQKGGTNSWPIDVLIPGDVYVADGYGKIADGTLIGDNLGNSIYAKSQRGVIFYGSVRDQEGLEEINGFNAWIKGQDPSFIFQMMLTSINAPIRIGRATVLPGDVVLAKKYGTIFIPAHLVENLVLTSEVTALRDEFGHQRLREKKYLAGEIDSEWSEAIKKDFLNWLNNYPGKLPMTKKELDDYLKERNY
;
A
#
# COMPACT_ATOMS: atom_id res chain seq x y z
N GLN A 1 20.81 -20.13 -11.75
CA GLN A 1 19.35 -19.97 -11.59
C GLN A 1 18.82 -18.60 -12.00
N VAL A 2 18.98 -17.49 -11.24
CA VAL A 2 18.30 -16.20 -11.59
C VAL A 2 18.71 -15.63 -12.95
N LYS A 3 20.00 -15.75 -13.31
CA LYS A 3 20.50 -15.32 -14.62
C LYS A 3 20.01 -16.18 -15.78
N GLU A 4 19.84 -17.48 -15.56
CA GLU A 4 19.31 -18.41 -16.56
C GLU A 4 17.83 -18.15 -16.79
N GLN A 5 17.06 -18.00 -15.70
CA GLN A 5 15.66 -17.60 -15.77
C GLN A 5 15.51 -16.24 -16.48
N GLY A 6 16.36 -15.27 -16.16
CA GLY A 6 16.36 -13.97 -16.82
C GLY A 6 16.65 -14.05 -18.33
N LYS A 7 17.45 -15.01 -18.80
CA LYS A 7 17.63 -15.26 -20.24
C LYS A 7 16.37 -15.81 -20.89
N VAL A 8 15.70 -16.76 -20.24
CA VAL A 8 14.43 -17.34 -20.71
C VAL A 8 13.35 -16.25 -20.82
N GLU A 9 13.33 -15.31 -19.88
CA GLU A 9 12.39 -14.20 -19.84
C GLU A 9 12.82 -12.95 -20.63
N ASN A 10 13.91 -13.03 -21.41
CA ASN A 10 14.45 -11.92 -22.21
C ASN A 10 14.76 -10.63 -21.40
N ARG A 11 15.19 -10.77 -20.14
CA ARG A 11 15.60 -9.64 -19.30
C ARG A 11 16.91 -9.03 -19.78
N ALA A 12 17.20 -7.81 -19.34
CA ALA A 12 18.42 -7.09 -19.69
C ALA A 12 19.67 -7.97 -19.43
N GLN A 13 20.49 -8.20 -20.45
CA GLN A 13 21.73 -8.98 -20.32
C GLN A 13 22.96 -8.12 -20.01
N LYS A 14 22.75 -6.83 -19.74
CA LYS A 14 23.78 -5.84 -19.40
C LYS A 14 23.52 -5.26 -18.01
N GLY A 15 24.58 -4.85 -17.31
CA GLY A 15 24.48 -4.34 -15.95
C GLY A 15 24.39 -5.44 -14.88
N GLY A 16 24.26 -5.02 -13.61
CA GLY A 16 24.07 -5.92 -12.49
C GLY A 16 22.63 -6.44 -12.45
N THR A 17 22.44 -7.69 -12.01
CA THR A 17 21.10 -8.31 -11.94
C THR A 17 20.12 -7.54 -11.06
N ASN A 18 20.62 -6.72 -10.14
CA ASN A 18 19.80 -5.98 -9.19
C ASN A 18 18.95 -4.87 -9.83
N SER A 19 19.25 -4.44 -11.07
CA SER A 19 18.41 -3.49 -11.82
C SER A 19 17.27 -4.16 -12.59
N TRP A 20 17.36 -5.47 -12.84
CA TRP A 20 16.38 -6.20 -13.66
C TRP A 20 14.92 -6.09 -13.16
N PRO A 21 14.63 -6.07 -11.83
CA PRO A 21 13.26 -5.85 -11.36
C PRO A 21 12.72 -4.48 -11.75
N ILE A 22 13.60 -3.47 -11.83
CA ILE A 22 13.23 -2.09 -12.19
C ILE A 22 12.92 -2.03 -13.68
N ASP A 23 13.69 -2.74 -14.52
CA ASP A 23 13.56 -2.72 -15.97
C ASP A 23 12.18 -3.17 -16.46
N VAL A 24 11.52 -4.05 -15.72
CA VAL A 24 10.22 -4.66 -16.07
C VAL A 24 9.01 -3.95 -15.46
N LEU A 25 9.22 -2.89 -14.66
CA LEU A 25 8.12 -2.12 -14.08
C LEU A 25 7.26 -1.46 -15.18
N ILE A 26 5.97 -1.38 -14.92
CA ILE A 26 4.98 -0.67 -15.74
C ILE A 26 4.26 0.41 -14.93
N PRO A 27 3.60 1.38 -15.60
CA PRO A 27 2.85 2.43 -14.90
C PRO A 27 1.81 1.85 -13.95
N GLY A 28 1.81 2.31 -12.70
CA GLY A 28 0.93 1.85 -11.62
C GLY A 28 1.59 0.89 -10.64
N ASP A 29 2.70 0.25 -11.01
CA ASP A 29 3.42 -0.66 -10.11
C ASP A 29 4.01 0.07 -8.91
N VAL A 30 4.11 -0.61 -7.77
CA VAL A 30 4.99 -0.20 -6.68
C VAL A 30 6.13 -1.19 -6.63
N TYR A 31 7.37 -0.71 -6.71
CA TYR A 31 8.51 -1.60 -6.59
C TYR A 31 8.67 -2.05 -5.14
N VAL A 32 8.50 -3.34 -4.87
CA VAL A 32 8.66 -3.91 -3.52
C VAL A 32 9.85 -4.86 -3.53
N ALA A 33 10.83 -4.62 -2.65
CA ALA A 33 12.02 -5.45 -2.57
C ALA A 33 12.50 -5.67 -1.13
N ASP A 34 12.95 -6.89 -0.87
CA ASP A 34 13.63 -7.25 0.36
C ASP A 34 15.14 -7.01 0.22
N GLY A 35 15.64 -6.05 1.00
CA GLY A 35 17.05 -5.67 1.09
C GLY A 35 17.74 -6.25 2.33
N TYR A 36 17.27 -7.38 2.87
CA TYR A 36 17.77 -8.02 4.10
C TYR A 36 17.59 -7.16 5.36
N GLY A 37 16.83 -6.06 5.30
CA GLY A 37 16.79 -5.04 6.34
C GLY A 37 18.13 -4.33 6.56
N LYS A 38 19.05 -4.45 5.60
CA LYS A 38 20.44 -3.99 5.71
C LYS A 38 20.51 -2.46 5.61
N ILE A 39 21.32 -1.83 6.46
CA ILE A 39 21.53 -0.36 6.48
C ILE A 39 22.86 -0.01 5.82
N ALA A 40 23.99 -0.27 6.49
CA ALA A 40 25.30 -0.15 5.86
C ALA A 40 25.48 -1.26 4.81
N ASP A 41 26.09 -0.95 3.67
CA ASP A 41 26.33 -1.86 2.54
C ASP A 41 25.05 -2.43 1.89
N GLY A 42 23.89 -1.86 2.22
CA GLY A 42 22.55 -2.33 1.86
C GLY A 42 21.80 -1.48 0.82
N THR A 43 22.47 -0.45 0.33
CA THR A 43 21.90 0.69 -0.40
C THR A 43 21.71 0.38 -1.89
N LEU A 44 20.73 -0.47 -2.19
CA LEU A 44 20.40 -0.79 -3.58
C LEU A 44 19.91 0.44 -4.33
N ILE A 45 19.07 1.27 -3.69
CA ILE A 45 18.41 2.40 -4.32
C ILE A 45 19.23 3.67 -4.06
N GLY A 46 19.62 4.33 -5.14
CA GLY A 46 20.13 5.70 -5.16
C GLY A 46 19.39 6.51 -6.23
N ASP A 47 19.80 7.75 -6.44
CA ASP A 47 19.12 8.73 -7.32
C ASP A 47 18.82 8.21 -8.73
N ASN A 48 19.78 7.54 -9.37
CA ASN A 48 19.66 7.01 -10.73
C ASN A 48 18.60 5.91 -10.82
N LEU A 49 18.60 5.00 -9.85
CA LEU A 49 17.62 3.91 -9.80
C LEU A 49 16.25 4.43 -9.34
N GLY A 50 16.21 5.42 -8.45
CA GLY A 50 14.98 6.14 -8.08
C GLY A 50 14.32 6.78 -9.31
N ASN A 51 15.10 7.47 -10.15
CA ASN A 51 14.62 8.04 -11.41
C ASN A 51 14.09 6.96 -12.35
N SER A 52 14.81 5.85 -12.52
CA SER A 52 14.36 4.74 -13.36
C SER A 52 13.08 4.08 -12.84
N ILE A 53 12.94 3.91 -11.52
CA ILE A 53 11.72 3.39 -10.90
C ILE A 53 10.56 4.32 -11.20
N TYR A 54 10.72 5.62 -10.92
CA TYR A 54 9.65 6.59 -11.11
C TYR A 54 9.25 6.74 -12.59
N ALA A 55 10.22 6.82 -13.50
CA ALA A 55 9.96 6.95 -14.93
C ALA A 55 9.07 5.81 -15.47
N LYS A 56 9.27 4.59 -14.96
CA LYS A 56 8.50 3.42 -15.37
C LYS A 56 7.19 3.26 -14.63
N SER A 57 7.22 3.39 -13.30
CA SER A 57 6.09 3.03 -12.45
C SER A 57 5.15 4.19 -12.15
N GLN A 58 5.63 5.43 -12.23
CA GLN A 58 4.91 6.64 -11.81
C GLN A 58 4.43 6.56 -10.34
N ARG A 59 5.13 5.77 -9.52
CA ARG A 59 4.86 5.58 -8.08
C ARG A 59 6.13 5.72 -7.26
N GLY A 60 6.82 4.62 -7.02
CA GLY A 60 7.97 4.58 -6.13
C GLY A 60 8.27 3.18 -5.60
N VAL A 61 8.81 3.12 -4.38
CA VAL A 61 9.42 1.91 -3.82
C VAL A 61 9.05 1.66 -2.36
N ILE A 62 8.88 0.39 -2.01
CA ILE A 62 8.96 -0.10 -0.64
C ILE A 62 10.18 -1.00 -0.57
N PHE A 63 11.22 -0.51 0.08
CA PHE A 63 12.48 -1.20 0.18
C PHE A 63 12.73 -1.61 1.62
N TYR A 64 12.77 -2.92 1.88
CA TYR A 64 13.12 -3.44 3.21
C TYR A 64 14.64 -3.42 3.40
N GLY A 65 15.20 -2.22 3.45
CA GLY A 65 16.63 -1.92 3.52
C GLY A 65 16.84 -0.41 3.49
N SER A 66 18.07 0.03 3.27
CA SER A 66 18.43 1.45 3.19
C SER A 66 18.54 1.98 1.78
N VAL A 67 18.49 3.30 1.63
CA VAL A 67 18.83 3.99 0.39
C VAL A 67 20.08 4.84 0.57
N ARG A 68 20.65 5.28 -0.55
CA ARG A 68 21.64 6.36 -0.60
C ARG A 68 21.12 7.50 -1.46
N ASP A 69 21.89 8.58 -1.56
CA ASP A 69 21.58 9.74 -2.41
C ASP A 69 20.20 10.36 -2.08
N GLN A 70 19.89 10.45 -0.78
CA GLN A 70 18.58 10.90 -0.27
C GLN A 70 18.17 12.28 -0.82
N GLU A 71 19.10 13.22 -0.91
CA GLU A 71 18.86 14.54 -1.49
C GLU A 71 18.37 14.43 -2.94
N GLY A 72 19.06 13.64 -3.77
CA GLY A 72 18.65 13.42 -5.17
C GLY A 72 17.35 12.63 -5.32
N LEU A 73 17.03 11.73 -4.37
CA LEU A 73 15.75 11.03 -4.35
C LEU A 73 14.58 11.96 -3.99
N GLU A 74 14.79 12.93 -3.10
CA GLU A 74 13.77 13.91 -2.69
C GLU A 74 13.43 14.91 -3.81
N GLU A 75 14.35 15.14 -4.75
CA GLU A 75 14.11 15.99 -5.93
C GLU A 75 13.18 15.35 -6.98
N ILE A 76 12.95 14.03 -6.91
CA ILE A 76 12.11 13.31 -7.87
C ILE A 76 10.63 13.54 -7.52
N ASN A 77 10.04 14.57 -8.12
CA ASN A 77 8.65 14.94 -7.89
C ASN A 77 7.68 13.77 -8.12
N GLY A 78 6.99 13.35 -7.05
CA GLY A 78 6.00 12.28 -7.07
C GLY A 78 6.56 10.89 -6.74
N PHE A 79 7.88 10.73 -6.65
CA PHE A 79 8.50 9.50 -6.16
C PHE A 79 8.25 9.35 -4.66
N ASN A 80 7.80 8.16 -4.26
CA ASN A 80 7.57 7.85 -2.85
C ASN A 80 8.42 6.65 -2.42
N ALA A 81 9.06 6.73 -1.26
CA ALA A 81 9.88 5.65 -0.74
C ALA A 81 9.55 5.32 0.72
N TRP A 82 9.33 4.04 1.02
CA TRP A 82 9.29 3.52 2.39
C TRP A 82 10.50 2.61 2.60
N ILE A 83 11.38 3.03 3.51
CA ILE A 83 12.73 2.49 3.68
C ILE A 83 13.03 2.26 5.17
N LYS A 84 14.04 1.45 5.47
CA LYS A 84 14.51 1.19 6.84
C LYS A 84 15.50 2.23 7.36
N GLY A 85 16.16 2.96 6.48
CA GLY A 85 17.12 4.01 6.83
C GLY A 85 17.91 4.47 5.61
N GLN A 86 19.00 5.19 5.85
CA GLN A 86 19.88 5.72 4.82
C GLN A 86 21.34 5.47 5.19
N ASP A 87 22.19 5.30 4.18
CA ASP A 87 23.64 5.12 4.36
C ASP A 87 24.37 5.52 3.05
N PRO A 88 25.59 6.08 3.09
CA PRO A 88 26.31 6.50 1.88
C PRO A 88 27.06 5.37 1.17
N SER A 89 27.14 4.16 1.74
CA SER A 89 27.78 3.00 1.11
C SER A 89 27.14 2.66 -0.23
N PHE A 90 27.81 1.78 -0.99
CA PHE A 90 27.22 1.12 -2.14
C PHE A 90 26.75 -0.29 -1.76
N ILE A 91 25.88 -0.87 -2.58
CA ILE A 91 25.42 -2.25 -2.40
C ILE A 91 26.60 -3.25 -2.35
N PHE A 92 26.72 -3.98 -1.25
CA PHE A 92 27.77 -4.98 -1.06
C PHE A 92 27.20 -6.23 -0.36
N GLN A 93 27.68 -7.42 -0.74
CA GLN A 93 27.20 -8.72 -0.23
C GLN A 93 25.66 -8.90 -0.28
N MET A 94 25.05 -8.45 -1.37
CA MET A 94 23.64 -8.71 -1.66
C MET A 94 23.53 -9.34 -3.04
N MET A 95 22.64 -10.31 -3.17
CA MET A 95 22.37 -11.01 -4.42
C MET A 95 20.88 -11.07 -4.68
N LEU A 96 20.48 -10.79 -5.92
CA LEU A 96 19.12 -11.05 -6.39
C LEU A 96 18.86 -12.56 -6.43
N THR A 97 17.85 -13.00 -5.69
CA THR A 97 17.43 -14.41 -5.65
C THR A 97 16.28 -14.69 -6.62
N SER A 98 15.29 -13.81 -6.66
CA SER A 98 14.07 -13.96 -7.48
C SER A 98 13.48 -12.59 -7.85
N ILE A 99 12.60 -12.59 -8.85
CA ILE A 99 11.74 -11.44 -9.22
C ILE A 99 10.33 -12.00 -9.36
N ASN A 100 9.32 -11.26 -8.91
CA ASN A 100 7.92 -11.70 -8.88
C ASN A 100 7.75 -13.05 -8.16
N ALA A 101 8.37 -13.17 -6.99
CA ALA A 101 8.18 -14.30 -6.08
C ALA A 101 7.62 -13.80 -4.74
N PRO A 102 6.99 -14.68 -3.94
CA PRO A 102 6.62 -14.34 -2.57
C PRO A 102 7.85 -13.89 -1.76
N ILE A 103 7.74 -12.73 -1.12
CA ILE A 103 8.77 -12.18 -0.22
C ILE A 103 8.17 -11.80 1.13
N ARG A 104 9.03 -11.52 2.11
CA ARG A 104 8.60 -11.03 3.41
C ARG A 104 9.07 -9.59 3.61
N ILE A 105 8.13 -8.68 3.86
CA ILE A 105 8.42 -7.29 4.21
C ILE A 105 7.99 -7.07 5.67
N GLY A 106 8.98 -7.00 6.55
CA GLY A 106 8.76 -6.94 8.00
C GLY A 106 7.98 -8.16 8.51
N ARG A 107 6.69 -7.97 8.82
CA ARG A 107 5.82 -9.03 9.34
C ARG A 107 4.86 -9.61 8.29
N ALA A 108 4.79 -9.03 7.10
CA ALA A 108 3.84 -9.41 6.06
C ALA A 108 4.51 -10.29 5.00
N THR A 109 3.81 -11.32 4.54
CA THR A 109 4.12 -11.98 3.27
C THR A 109 3.51 -11.14 2.16
N VAL A 110 4.28 -10.84 1.13
CA VAL A 110 3.87 -10.04 -0.02
C VAL A 110 3.94 -10.91 -1.26
N LEU A 111 2.85 -10.92 -2.02
CA LEU A 111 2.76 -11.62 -3.30
C LEU A 111 2.80 -10.62 -4.46
N PRO A 112 3.33 -11.01 -5.63
CA PRO A 112 3.20 -10.22 -6.83
C PRO A 112 1.72 -9.99 -7.16
N GLY A 113 1.34 -8.73 -7.41
CA GLY A 113 -0.04 -8.34 -7.68
C GLY A 113 -0.82 -7.88 -6.45
N ASP A 114 -0.28 -8.00 -5.23
CA ASP A 114 -0.91 -7.40 -4.05
C ASP A 114 -0.99 -5.87 -4.20
N VAL A 115 -2.12 -5.30 -3.77
CA VAL A 115 -2.31 -3.85 -3.72
C VAL A 115 -1.61 -3.30 -2.48
N VAL A 116 -0.87 -2.22 -2.67
CA VAL A 116 -0.13 -1.55 -1.61
C VAL A 116 -0.89 -0.31 -1.17
N LEU A 117 -1.23 -0.24 0.12
CA LEU A 117 -1.64 1.00 0.77
C LEU A 117 -0.51 1.48 1.69
N ALA A 118 0.20 2.51 1.25
CA ALA A 118 1.30 3.11 2.00
C ALA A 118 0.92 4.52 2.48
N LYS A 119 1.11 4.77 3.78
CA LYS A 119 0.85 6.05 4.44
C LYS A 119 2.04 6.42 5.32
N LYS A 120 2.04 7.63 5.86
CA LYS A 120 3.12 8.17 6.72
C LYS A 120 3.56 7.22 7.83
N TYR A 121 2.63 6.46 8.42
CA TYR A 121 2.90 5.62 9.59
C TYR A 121 3.11 4.14 9.27
N GLY A 122 3.01 3.73 8.00
CA GLY A 122 3.24 2.35 7.64
C GLY A 122 2.64 1.95 6.30
N THR A 123 2.76 0.66 6.03
CA THR A 123 2.36 0.04 4.77
C THR A 123 1.54 -1.21 5.05
N ILE A 124 0.47 -1.39 4.29
CA ILE A 124 -0.35 -2.60 4.27
C ILE A 124 -0.32 -3.19 2.86
N PHE A 125 -0.20 -4.51 2.78
CA PHE A 125 -0.32 -5.28 1.55
C PHE A 125 -1.66 -5.98 1.56
N ILE A 126 -2.43 -5.80 0.48
CA ILE A 126 -3.80 -6.28 0.34
C ILE A 126 -3.80 -7.32 -0.78
N PRO A 127 -4.12 -8.59 -0.48
CA PRO A 127 -4.24 -9.61 -1.51
C PRO A 127 -5.21 -9.19 -2.61
N ALA A 128 -4.81 -9.32 -3.87
CA ALA A 128 -5.57 -8.82 -5.03
C ALA A 128 -7.05 -9.28 -5.02
N HIS A 129 -7.29 -10.52 -4.65
CA HIS A 129 -8.63 -11.13 -4.60
C HIS A 129 -9.53 -10.61 -3.45
N LEU A 130 -8.98 -9.85 -2.50
CA LEU A 130 -9.72 -9.25 -1.38
C LEU A 130 -9.96 -7.75 -1.57
N VAL A 131 -9.35 -7.12 -2.57
CA VAL A 131 -9.35 -5.66 -2.74
C VAL A 131 -10.76 -5.10 -2.85
N GLU A 132 -11.60 -5.69 -3.70
CA GLU A 132 -12.98 -5.23 -3.93
C GLU A 132 -13.80 -5.22 -2.63
N ASN A 133 -13.80 -6.34 -1.91
CA ASN A 133 -14.51 -6.46 -0.64
C ASN A 133 -13.96 -5.51 0.43
N LEU A 134 -12.65 -5.35 0.49
CA LEU A 134 -11.99 -4.45 1.43
C LEU A 134 -12.39 -2.99 1.16
N VAL A 135 -12.38 -2.55 -0.10
CA VAL A 135 -12.76 -1.18 -0.49
C VAL A 135 -14.18 -0.90 -0.03
N LEU A 136 -15.14 -1.74 -0.42
CA LEU A 136 -16.54 -1.60 -0.03
C LEU A 136 -16.70 -1.52 1.50
N THR A 137 -16.09 -2.46 2.22
CA THR A 137 -16.15 -2.51 3.69
C THR A 137 -15.53 -1.27 4.33
N SER A 138 -14.41 -0.78 3.79
CA SER A 138 -13.72 0.40 4.30
C SER A 138 -14.50 1.69 4.07
N GLU A 139 -15.21 1.80 2.95
CA GLU A 139 -16.03 2.96 2.64
C GLU A 139 -17.26 3.04 3.56
N VAL A 140 -17.91 1.91 3.86
CA VAL A 140 -19.00 1.88 4.84
C VAL A 140 -18.47 2.18 6.24
N THR A 141 -17.28 1.68 6.59
CA THR A 141 -16.63 2.02 7.86
C THR A 141 -16.39 3.52 7.98
N ALA A 142 -15.92 4.18 6.92
CA ALA A 142 -15.74 5.63 6.89
C ALA A 142 -17.05 6.41 7.09
N LEU A 143 -18.17 5.95 6.49
CA LEU A 143 -19.49 6.54 6.72
C LEU A 143 -19.95 6.37 8.17
N ARG A 144 -19.70 5.20 8.76
CA ARG A 144 -20.01 4.94 10.17
C ARG A 144 -19.19 5.83 11.11
N ASP A 145 -17.91 6.03 10.82
CA ASP A 145 -17.03 6.91 11.57
C ASP A 145 -17.50 8.37 11.47
N GLU A 146 -17.86 8.84 10.28
CA GLU A 146 -18.39 10.19 10.08
C GLU A 146 -19.66 10.44 10.89
N PHE A 147 -20.62 9.50 10.80
CA PHE A 147 -21.84 9.53 11.60
C PHE A 147 -21.52 9.54 13.11
N GLY A 148 -20.65 8.63 13.56
CA GLY A 148 -20.24 8.53 14.96
C GLY A 148 -19.63 9.83 15.45
N HIS A 149 -18.66 10.38 14.72
CA HIS A 149 -18.03 11.66 15.03
C HIS A 149 -19.06 12.79 15.12
N GLN A 150 -20.03 12.84 14.21
CA GLN A 150 -21.09 13.84 14.25
C GLN A 150 -21.94 13.70 15.51
N ARG A 151 -22.49 12.50 15.79
CA ARG A 151 -23.38 12.29 16.94
C ARG A 151 -22.69 12.49 18.28
N LEU A 152 -21.41 12.17 18.38
CA LEU A 152 -20.60 12.44 19.57
C LEU A 152 -20.41 13.96 19.78
N ARG A 153 -20.13 14.73 18.72
CA ARG A 153 -20.05 16.20 18.81
C ARG A 153 -21.38 16.84 19.19
N GLU A 154 -22.48 16.28 18.70
CA GLU A 154 -23.86 16.68 19.06
C GLU A 154 -24.27 16.22 20.46
N LYS A 155 -23.44 15.40 21.13
CA LYS A 155 -23.72 14.78 22.44
C LYS A 155 -24.99 13.93 22.46
N LYS A 156 -25.38 13.37 21.31
CA LYS A 156 -26.58 12.53 21.17
C LYS A 156 -26.38 11.14 21.76
N TYR A 157 -25.17 10.60 21.64
CA TYR A 157 -24.76 9.30 22.17
C TYR A 157 -23.45 9.43 22.96
N LEU A 158 -23.19 8.47 23.84
CA LEU A 158 -21.92 8.36 24.55
C LEU A 158 -20.85 7.71 23.66
N ALA A 159 -19.58 8.02 23.93
CA ALA A 159 -18.45 7.43 23.21
C ALA A 159 -18.48 5.90 23.24
N GLY A 160 -18.80 5.32 24.41
CA GLY A 160 -18.90 3.87 24.57
C GLY A 160 -20.06 3.23 23.78
N GLU A 161 -21.11 3.98 23.44
CA GLU A 161 -22.23 3.46 22.62
C GLU A 161 -21.88 3.45 21.12
N ILE A 162 -21.05 4.40 20.68
CA ILE A 162 -20.60 4.50 19.28
C ILE A 162 -19.42 3.55 19.01
N ASP A 163 -18.54 3.36 19.99
CA ASP A 163 -17.36 2.48 19.89
C ASP A 163 -17.65 1.01 20.23
N SER A 164 -18.93 0.66 20.43
CA SER A 164 -19.39 -0.71 20.68
C SER A 164 -20.32 -1.22 19.57
N GLU A 165 -20.87 -2.42 19.77
CA GLU A 165 -22.01 -2.87 18.98
C GLU A 165 -23.17 -1.86 19.10
N TRP A 166 -23.69 -1.42 17.96
CA TRP A 166 -24.73 -0.40 17.89
C TRP A 166 -26.09 -1.01 18.22
N SER A 167 -26.80 -0.36 19.14
CA SER A 167 -28.21 -0.69 19.41
C SER A 167 -29.08 -0.44 18.19
N GLU A 168 -30.26 -1.06 18.14
CA GLU A 168 -31.25 -0.84 17.07
C GLU A 168 -31.64 0.64 16.91
N ALA A 169 -31.61 1.41 18.00
CA ALA A 169 -31.84 2.85 17.95
C ALA A 169 -30.75 3.60 17.18
N ILE A 170 -29.48 3.22 17.39
CA ILE A 170 -28.32 3.82 16.70
C ILE A 170 -28.29 3.38 15.24
N LYS A 171 -28.55 2.10 14.94
CA LYS A 171 -28.66 1.60 13.56
C LYS A 171 -29.72 2.36 12.78
N LYS A 172 -30.92 2.54 13.36
CA LYS A 172 -31.99 3.32 12.72
C LYS A 172 -31.61 4.78 12.50
N ASP A 173 -30.90 5.39 13.46
CA ASP A 173 -30.40 6.76 13.29
C ASP A 173 -29.35 6.85 12.18
N PHE A 174 -28.44 5.89 12.09
CA PHE A 174 -27.45 5.80 11.01
C PHE A 174 -28.12 5.65 9.64
N LEU A 175 -29.13 4.78 9.50
CA LEU A 175 -29.89 4.64 8.25
C LEU A 175 -30.62 5.94 7.86
N ASN A 176 -31.22 6.62 8.83
CA ASN A 176 -31.85 7.92 8.60
C ASN A 176 -30.83 8.99 8.20
N TRP A 177 -29.64 8.96 8.80
CA TRP A 177 -28.54 9.85 8.45
C TRP A 177 -28.03 9.58 7.04
N LEU A 178 -27.86 8.32 6.63
CA LEU A 178 -27.47 7.93 5.27
C LEU A 178 -28.48 8.40 4.22
N ASN A 179 -29.79 8.30 4.50
CA ASN A 179 -30.83 8.78 3.59
C ASN A 179 -30.80 10.30 3.38
N ASN A 180 -30.25 11.04 4.34
CA ASN A 180 -30.10 12.49 4.29
C ASN A 180 -28.63 12.90 4.15
N TYR A 181 -27.77 11.99 3.68
CA TYR A 181 -26.34 12.22 3.62
C TYR A 181 -26.04 13.41 2.69
N PRO A 182 -25.39 14.49 3.18
CA PRO A 182 -25.21 15.71 2.41
C PRO A 182 -24.17 15.58 1.30
N GLY A 183 -23.31 14.55 1.37
CA GLY A 183 -22.23 14.30 0.44
C GLY A 183 -22.59 13.32 -0.68
N LYS A 184 -21.63 13.11 -1.59
CA LYS A 184 -21.69 12.01 -2.54
C LYS A 184 -21.28 10.73 -1.83
N LEU A 185 -22.12 9.68 -1.91
CA LEU A 185 -21.75 8.36 -1.40
C LEU A 185 -20.53 7.82 -2.18
N PRO A 186 -19.58 7.17 -1.49
CA PRO A 186 -18.38 6.62 -2.13
C PRO A 186 -18.69 5.39 -3.01
N MET A 187 -19.77 4.67 -2.70
CA MET A 187 -20.31 3.54 -3.48
C MET A 187 -21.70 3.83 -4.04
N THR A 188 -22.20 2.94 -4.90
CA THR A 188 -23.58 3.02 -5.37
C THR A 188 -24.57 2.70 -4.25
N LYS A 189 -25.79 3.24 -4.35
CA LYS A 189 -26.83 2.97 -3.36
C LYS A 189 -27.16 1.48 -3.25
N LYS A 190 -27.13 0.76 -4.37
CA LYS A 190 -27.36 -0.69 -4.40
C LYS A 190 -26.29 -1.45 -3.60
N GLU A 191 -25.02 -1.15 -3.84
CA GLU A 191 -23.91 -1.79 -3.11
C GLU A 191 -24.01 -1.54 -1.59
N LEU A 192 -24.38 -0.31 -1.20
CA LEU A 192 -24.61 0.02 0.20
C LEU A 192 -25.80 -0.76 0.80
N ASP A 193 -26.93 -0.80 0.10
CA ASP A 193 -28.14 -1.51 0.55
C ASP A 193 -27.87 -3.02 0.68
N ASP A 194 -27.18 -3.63 -0.29
CA ASP A 194 -26.78 -5.04 -0.27
C ASP A 194 -25.82 -5.31 0.91
N TYR A 195 -24.81 -4.46 1.13
CA TYR A 195 -23.86 -4.57 2.24
C TYR A 195 -24.56 -4.51 3.62
N LEU A 196 -25.51 -3.59 3.79
CA LEU A 196 -26.23 -3.39 5.04
C LEU A 196 -27.15 -4.59 5.33
N LYS A 197 -27.83 -5.10 4.30
CA LYS A 197 -28.72 -6.26 4.40
C LYS A 197 -27.97 -7.53 4.82
N GLU A 198 -26.78 -7.77 4.27
CA GLU A 198 -25.95 -8.93 4.66
C GLU A 198 -25.49 -8.89 6.12
N ARG A 199 -25.46 -7.70 6.74
CA ARG A 199 -24.98 -7.49 8.12
C ARG A 199 -26.09 -7.14 9.11
N ASN A 200 -27.35 -7.39 8.76
CA ASN A 200 -28.52 -7.16 9.61
C ASN A 200 -28.59 -5.73 10.19
N TYR A 201 -28.38 -4.75 9.31
CA TYR A 201 -28.74 -3.35 9.58
C TYR A 201 -30.22 -3.08 9.33
#